data_AF-A0A2R6FZH4-F1
#
_entry.id   AF-A0A2R6FZH4-F1
#
_cell.length_a   1.000
_cell.length_b   1.000
_cell.length_c   1.000
_cell.angle_alpha   90.00
_cell.angle_beta   90.00
_cell.angle_gamma   90.00
#
_symmetry.space_group_name_H-M   'P 1'
#
loop_
_entity.id
_entity.type
_entity.pdbx_description
1 polymer ?
#
loop_
_entity_poly.entity_id
_entity_poly.type
_entity_poly.pdbx_seq_one_letter_code
_entity_poly.pdbx_strand_id
1 'polypeptide(L)' 'MAAEITEDEEGKSVVSSDGEEVGIVIDVQYGTARVEPDPGLTDELKAKVGFGDTDEESYPLQEERIEAVTDDEIRLRDDR' A
#
# COMPACT_ATOMS: atom_id res chain seq x y z
N MET A 1 -17.55 2.34 8.30
CA MET A 1 -16.43 2.45 9.26
C MET A 1 -15.22 2.61 8.38
N ALA A 2 -14.55 3.75 8.45
CA ALA A 2 -13.33 3.97 7.69
C ALA A 2 -12.25 3.04 8.27
N ALA A 3 -11.44 2.45 7.41
CA ALA A 3 -10.29 1.68 7.86
C ALA A 3 -9.26 2.67 8.43
N GLU A 4 -9.15 2.72 9.75
CA GLU A 4 -8.20 3.61 10.42
C GLU A 4 -6.78 3.02 10.26
N ILE A 5 -5.87 3.76 9.64
CA ILE A 5 -4.47 3.37 9.54
C ILE A 5 -3.75 3.77 10.83
N THR A 6 -3.41 2.77 11.63
CA THR A 6 -2.65 2.93 12.88
C THR A 6 -1.31 2.21 12.80
N GLU A 7 -0.47 2.42 13.81
CA GLU A 7 0.82 1.75 14.00
C GLU A 7 0.69 0.21 13.98
N ASP A 8 -0.48 -0.32 14.35
CA ASP A 8 -0.80 -1.75 14.31
C ASP A 8 -0.85 -2.33 12.89
N GLU A 9 -0.96 -1.46 11.89
CA GLU A 9 -0.96 -1.83 10.48
C GLU A 9 0.47 -1.98 9.92
N GLU A 10 1.49 -1.60 10.70
CA GLU A 10 2.89 -1.79 10.35
C GLU A 10 3.23 -3.30 10.25
N GLY A 11 3.90 -3.67 9.17
CA GLY A 11 4.26 -5.05 8.85
C GLY A 11 3.18 -5.86 8.12
N LYS A 12 2.01 -5.27 7.82
CA LYS A 12 0.98 -5.96 7.02
C LYS A 12 1.30 -5.93 5.53
N SER A 13 0.94 -7.01 4.83
CA SER A 13 1.01 -7.08 3.38
C SER A 13 -0.05 -6.15 2.77
N VAL A 14 0.37 -5.33 1.82
CA VAL A 14 -0.51 -4.46 1.05
C VAL A 14 -0.83 -5.17 -0.25
N VAL A 15 -2.11 -5.35 -0.54
CA VAL A 15 -2.58 -6.01 -1.76
C VAL A 15 -3.47 -5.05 -2.55
N SER A 16 -3.40 -5.14 -3.88
CA SER A 16 -4.27 -4.39 -4.79
C SER A 16 -5.71 -4.94 -4.76
N SER A 17 -6.65 -4.22 -5.36
CA SER A 17 -8.04 -4.67 -5.54
C SER A 17 -8.11 -5.98 -6.37
N ASP A 18 -7.15 -6.19 -7.28
CA ASP A 18 -6.98 -7.43 -8.04
C ASP A 18 -6.48 -8.63 -7.20
N GLY A 19 -6.08 -8.40 -5.93
CA GLY A 19 -5.51 -9.42 -5.04
C GLY A 19 -4.01 -9.66 -5.25
N GLU A 20 -3.33 -8.75 -5.94
CA GLU A 20 -1.88 -8.80 -6.16
C GLU A 20 -1.14 -8.10 -5.00
N GLU A 21 -0.16 -8.76 -4.41
CA GLU A 21 0.67 -8.17 -3.35
C GLU A 21 1.53 -7.05 -3.91
N VAL A 22 1.34 -5.83 -3.43
CA VAL A 22 2.06 -4.63 -3.86
C VAL A 22 3.34 -4.46 -3.04
N GLY A 23 3.31 -4.82 -1.76
CA GLY A 23 4.43 -4.63 -0.83
C GLY A 23 4.03 -4.80 0.62
N ILE A 24 4.82 -4.23 1.53
CA ILE A 24 4.61 -4.30 2.99
C ILE A 24 4.63 -2.92 3.62
N VAL A 25 3.80 -2.68 4.64
CA VAL A 25 3.88 -1.45 5.42
C VAL A 25 5.13 -1.49 6.30
N ILE A 26 6.02 -0.51 6.13
CA ILE A 26 7.26 -0.41 6.91
C ILE A 26 7.22 0.64 8.02
N ASP A 27 6.27 1.58 7.96
CA ASP A 27 6.15 2.69 8.89
C ASP A 27 4.76 3.32 8.80
N VAL A 28 4.19 3.83 9.89
CA VAL A 28 2.93 4.59 9.87
C VAL A 28 3.10 5.93 10.55
N GLN A 29 2.88 7.02 9.81
CA GLN A 29 3.03 8.38 10.31
C GLN A 29 1.80 9.23 10.01
N TYR A 30 1.22 9.84 11.04
CA TYR A 30 0.08 10.76 10.94
C TYR A 30 -1.12 10.18 10.15
N GLY A 31 -1.43 8.89 10.33
CA GLY A 31 -2.51 8.22 9.58
C GLY A 31 -2.15 7.90 8.12
N THR A 32 -0.87 7.99 7.76
CA THR A 32 -0.33 7.61 6.45
C THR A 32 0.62 6.44 6.64
N ALA A 33 0.28 5.28 6.08
CA ALA A 33 1.18 4.13 6.05
C ALA A 33 2.24 4.35 4.97
N ARG A 34 3.48 3.91 5.18
CA ARG A 34 4.55 3.90 4.17
C ARG A 34 4.74 2.47 3.74
N VAL A 35 4.59 2.22 2.45
CA VAL A 35 4.64 0.88 1.87
C VAL A 35 5.96 0.75 1.12
N GLU A 36 6.77 -0.24 1.49
CA GLU A 36 7.93 -0.65 0.70
C GLU A 36 7.44 -1.64 -0.37
N PRO A 37 7.46 -1.26 -1.66
CA PRO A 37 7.02 -2.15 -2.72
C PRO A 37 8.07 -3.23 -2.96
N ASP A 38 7.61 -4.46 -3.18
CA ASP A 38 8.54 -5.57 -3.42
C ASP A 38 9.23 -5.35 -4.79
N PRO A 39 10.57 -5.45 -4.87
CA PRO A 39 11.30 -5.20 -6.10
C PRO A 39 10.90 -6.15 -7.24
N GLY A 40 10.27 -7.29 -6.95
CA GLY A 40 9.76 -8.23 -7.95
C GLY A 40 8.43 -7.84 -8.61
N LEU A 41 7.59 -7.04 -7.93
CA LEU A 41 6.23 -6.67 -8.39
C LEU A 41 6.16 -5.22 -8.88
N THR A 42 7.13 -4.42 -8.45
CA THR A 42 7.32 -3.03 -8.83
C THR A 42 7.35 -2.83 -10.35
N ASP A 43 7.93 -3.74 -11.14
CA ASP A 43 8.03 -3.60 -12.61
C ASP A 43 6.66 -3.57 -13.33
N GLU A 44 5.69 -4.39 -12.89
CA GLU A 44 4.38 -4.51 -13.55
C GLU A 44 3.41 -3.41 -13.06
N LEU A 45 3.47 -3.07 -11.77
CA LEU A 45 2.76 -1.93 -11.18
C LEU A 45 3.28 -0.58 -11.70
N LYS A 46 4.61 -0.41 -11.86
CA LYS A 46 5.21 0.77 -12.50
C LYS A 46 4.66 0.99 -13.90
N ALA A 47 4.54 -0.07 -14.70
CA ALA A 47 4.09 0.02 -16.09
C ALA A 47 2.62 0.42 -16.23
N LYS A 48 1.77 0.02 -15.27
CA LYS A 48 0.31 0.16 -15.37
C LYS A 48 -0.25 1.36 -14.60
N VAL A 49 0.39 1.79 -13.51
CA VAL A 49 -0.14 2.80 -12.58
C VAL A 49 0.58 4.15 -12.68
N GLY A 50 1.74 4.23 -13.34
CA GLY A 50 2.50 5.49 -13.40
C GLY A 50 3.09 5.88 -12.06
N PHE A 51 3.50 4.88 -11.25
CA PHE A 51 4.43 5.09 -10.15
C PHE A 51 5.73 5.66 -10.74
N GLY A 52 5.82 7.00 -10.79
CA GLY A 52 6.94 7.70 -11.38
C GLY A 52 8.23 7.23 -10.76
N ASP A 53 9.30 7.19 -11.56
CA ASP A 53 10.68 6.96 -11.13
C ASP A 53 10.98 7.85 -9.91
N THR A 54 10.79 7.32 -8.74
CA THR A 54 11.09 8.01 -7.50
C THR A 54 11.86 6.99 -6.71
N ASP A 55 13.15 7.28 -6.55
CA ASP A 55 14.11 6.66 -5.64
C ASP A 55 13.66 6.75 -4.16
N GLU A 56 12.35 6.80 -3.88
CA GLU A 56 11.77 6.71 -2.56
C GLU A 56 11.58 5.22 -2.27
N GLU A 57 12.34 4.73 -1.29
CA GLU A 57 12.27 3.35 -0.79
C GLU A 57 10.86 2.98 -0.28
N SER A 58 9.99 3.96 -0.03
CA SER A 58 8.61 3.72 0.40
C SER A 58 7.60 4.73 -0.14
N TYR A 59 6.38 4.25 -0.40
CA TYR A 59 5.26 5.02 -0.90
C TYR A 59 4.25 5.35 0.21
N PRO A 60 3.83 6.61 0.40
CA PRO A 60 2.80 6.96 1.37
C PRO A 60 1.42 6.51 0.88
N LEU A 61 0.83 5.56 1.60
CA LEU A 61 -0.52 5.07 1.48
C LEU A 61 -1.45 5.79 2.47
N GLN A 62 -2.40 6.56 1.92
CA GLN A 62 -3.45 7.22 2.68
C GLN A 62 -4.66 6.31 2.85
N GLU A 63 -5.38 6.46 3.96
CA GLU A 63 -6.63 5.72 4.25
C GLU A 63 -7.70 5.83 3.14
N GLU A 64 -7.72 6.94 2.39
CA GLU A 64 -8.66 7.18 1.30
C GLU A 64 -8.48 6.20 0.12
N ARG A 65 -7.27 5.65 -0.01
CA ARG A 65 -6.91 4.65 -1.02
C ARG A 65 -7.09 3.23 -0.54
N ILE A 66 -7.61 3.03 0.66
CA ILE A 66 -7.80 1.71 1.26
C ILE A 66 -9.26 1.32 1.10
N GLU A 67 -9.48 0.18 0.46
CA GLU A 67 -10.80 -0.42 0.35
C GLU A 67 -11.19 -1.11 1.66
N ALA A 68 -10.28 -1.91 2.20
CA ALA A 68 -10.50 -2.65 3.44
C ALA A 68 -9.17 -2.94 4.14
N VAL A 69 -9.16 -2.85 5.46
CA VAL A 69 -8.10 -3.39 6.31
C VAL A 69 -8.58 -4.71 6.89
N THR A 70 -7.77 -5.75 6.78
CA THR A 70 -7.98 -7.03 7.43
C THR A 70 -6.89 -7.26 8.50
N ASP A 71 -7.02 -8.34 9.29
CA ASP A 71 -6.01 -8.69 10.28
C ASP A 71 -4.63 -8.99 9.66
N ASP A 72 -4.59 -9.54 8.44
CA ASP A 72 -3.35 -9.98 7.79
C ASP A 72 -2.90 -9.06 6.64
N GLU A 73 -3.83 -8.44 5.90
CA GLU A 73 -3.56 -7.66 4.69
C GLU A 73 -4.36 -6.35 4.60
N ILE A 74 -3.81 -5.36 3.91
CA ILE A 74 -4.45 -4.10 3.56
C ILE A 74 -4.82 -4.12 2.09
N ARG A 75 -6.11 -4.04 1.78
CA ARG A 75 -6.63 -3.98 0.41
C ARG A 75 -6.73 -2.55 -0.08
N LEU A 76 -6.07 -2.28 -1.20
CA LEU A 76 -6.16 -1.02 -1.90
C LEU A 76 -7.45 -0.92 -2.70
N ARG A 77 -7.95 0.30 -2.76
CA ARG A 77 -9.02 0.72 -3.65
C ARG A 77 -8.47 0.97 -5.04
N ASP A 78 -9.17 0.49 -6.05
CA ASP A 78 -8.95 0.89 -7.43
C ASP A 78 -9.36 2.36 -7.65
N ASP A 79 -8.40 3.22 -8.01
CA ASP A 79 -8.64 4.59 -8.43
C ASP A 79 -8.97 4.59 -9.93
N ARG A 80 -10.27 4.56 -10.28
CA ARG A 80 -10.75 4.61 -11.67
C ARG A 80 -11.51 5.90 -11.97
#